data_AF-A0A7Y5QES9-F1
#
_entry.id   AF-A0A7Y5QES9-F1
#
_cell.length_a   1.000
_cell.length_b   1.000
_cell.length_c   1.000
_cell.angle_alpha   90.00
_cell.angle_beta   90.00
_cell.angle_gamma   90.00
#
_symmetry.space_group_name_H-M   'P 1'
#
loop_
_entity.id
_entity.type
_entity.pdbx_description
1 polymer ?
#
loop_
_entity_poly.entity_id
_entity_poly.type
_entity_poly.pdbx_seq_one_letter_code
_entity_poly.pdbx_strand_id
1 'polypeptide(L)'
;MHGVLTVDPPKPLTLEEVPFWRLSVDEYLEWVRTGRFTAEDHVELLHGWVVNKVTKNQPHVTTSALLAGTFSRLLPACLNPT
;
A
#
# COMPACT_ATOMS: atom_id res chain seq x y z
N MET A 1 31.13 26.59 -15.51
CA MET A 1 30.23 26.93 -14.40
C MET A 1 29.02 26.01 -14.48
N HIS A 2 29.02 24.91 -13.71
CA HIS A 2 27.87 23.99 -13.65
C HIS A 2 26.96 24.45 -12.52
N GLY A 3 25.77 24.95 -12.87
CA GLY A 3 24.74 25.31 -11.90
C GLY A 3 24.22 24.04 -11.24
N VAL A 4 24.39 23.96 -9.91
CA VAL A 4 23.77 22.94 -9.09
C VAL A 4 22.27 23.16 -9.16
N LEU A 5 21.52 22.19 -9.71
CA LEU A 5 20.08 22.10 -9.51
C LEU A 5 19.86 21.81 -8.04
N THR A 6 19.61 22.85 -7.25
CA THR A 6 19.18 22.72 -5.86
C THR A 6 17.77 22.13 -5.89
N VAL A 7 17.66 20.84 -5.56
CA VAL A 7 16.37 20.25 -5.23
C VAL A 7 16.00 20.86 -3.88
N ASP A 8 14.98 21.72 -3.87
CA ASP A 8 14.47 22.23 -2.60
C ASP A 8 14.12 21.04 -1.70
N PRO A 9 14.47 21.10 -0.39
CA PRO A 9 14.10 20.05 0.54
C PRO A 9 12.57 19.88 0.50
N PRO A 10 12.03 18.66 0.49
CA PRO A 10 10.60 18.44 0.40
C PRO A 10 9.89 19.15 1.56
N LYS A 11 9.09 20.16 1.22
CA LYS A 11 8.23 20.86 2.18
C LYS A 11 7.19 19.87 2.73
N PRO A 12 6.95 19.81 4.05
CA PRO A 12 5.94 18.92 4.61
C PRO A 12 4.53 19.28 4.12
N LEU A 13 3.71 18.28 3.82
CA LEU A 13 2.27 18.43 3.70
C LEU A 13 1.68 18.46 5.12
N THR A 14 1.02 19.55 5.51
CA THR A 14 0.38 19.68 6.83
C THR A 14 -1.14 19.50 6.69
N LEU A 15 -1.69 18.41 7.21
CA LEU A 15 -3.13 18.27 7.50
C LEU A 15 -3.24 17.99 9.00
N GLU A 16 -3.75 18.95 9.77
CA GLU A 16 -3.52 19.04 11.22
C GLU A 16 -4.26 17.99 12.08
N GLU A 17 -4.95 17.00 11.48
CA GLU A 17 -5.74 16.00 12.23
C GLU A 17 -5.60 14.56 11.71
N VAL A 18 -4.87 14.33 10.62
CA VAL A 18 -4.68 12.97 10.07
C VAL A 18 -3.22 12.56 10.27
N PRO A 19 -2.93 11.52 11.06
CA PRO A 19 -1.57 11.05 11.21
C PRO A 19 -1.04 10.50 9.87
N PHE A 20 -0.03 11.15 9.31
CA PHE A 20 0.74 10.63 8.18
C PHE A 20 1.99 9.92 8.72
N TRP A 21 2.12 8.63 8.44
CA TRP A 21 3.30 7.87 8.81
C TRP A 21 4.22 7.71 7.60
N ARG A 22 5.52 7.95 7.81
CA ARG A 22 6.57 7.57 6.88
C ARG A 22 7.35 6.40 7.45
N LEU A 23 7.32 5.26 6.78
CA LEU A 23 7.92 4.00 7.24
C LEU A 23 8.80 3.40 6.14
N SER A 24 9.86 2.71 6.52
CA SER A 24 10.50 1.70 5.68
C SER A 24 9.58 0.48 5.52
N VAL A 25 9.93 -0.40 4.57
CA VAL A 25 9.21 -1.66 4.37
C VAL A 25 9.28 -2.54 5.63
N ASP A 26 10.44 -2.62 6.27
CA ASP A 26 10.63 -3.46 7.46
C ASP A 26 9.82 -2.96 8.66
N GLU A 27 9.78 -1.64 8.88
CA GLU A 27 8.96 -1.02 9.93
C GLU A 27 7.46 -1.23 9.68
N TYR A 28 7.00 -1.07 8.44
CA TYR A 28 5.61 -1.34 8.08
C TYR A 28 5.23 -2.80 8.35
N LEU A 29 6.08 -3.74 7.94
CA LEU A 29 5.84 -5.17 8.19
C LEU A 29 5.87 -5.51 9.68
N GLU A 30 6.74 -4.88 10.46
CA GLU A 30 6.73 -5.04 11.92
C GLU A 30 5.45 -4.51 12.55
N TRP A 31 4.93 -3.37 12.07
CA TRP A 31 3.66 -2.81 12.54
C TRP A 31 2.48 -3.71 12.20
N VAL A 32 2.48 -4.33 11.02
CA VAL A 32 1.49 -5.35 10.65
C VAL A 32 1.61 -6.57 11.57
N ARG A 33 2.81 -7.10 11.79
CA ARG A 33 3.04 -8.28 12.65
C ARG A 33 2.63 -8.04 14.11
N THR A 34 2.86 -6.84 14.62
CA THR A 34 2.53 -6.45 16.00
C THR A 34 1.07 -6.02 16.18
N GLY A 35 0.27 -6.01 15.10
CA GLY A 35 -1.14 -5.62 15.15
C GLY A 35 -1.36 -4.12 15.33
N ARG A 36 -0.34 -3.29 15.05
CA ARG A 36 -0.46 -1.83 15.07
C ARG A 36 -1.35 -1.31 13.93
N PHE A 37 -1.33 -2.02 12.80
CA PHE A 37 -2.35 -1.97 11.76
C PHE A 37 -3.16 -3.27 11.80
N THR A 38 -4.47 -3.16 11.94
CA THR A 38 -5.38 -4.32 11.92
C THR A 38 -5.93 -4.58 10.52
N ALA A 39 -6.72 -5.64 10.35
CA ALA A 39 -7.35 -5.94 9.05
C ALA A 39 -8.39 -4.87 8.64
N GLU A 40 -8.93 -4.16 9.62
CA GLU A 40 -9.87 -3.06 9.49
C GLU A 40 -9.16 -1.74 9.11
N ASP A 41 -7.88 -1.60 9.47
CA ASP A 41 -7.03 -0.50 9.05
C ASP A 41 -6.62 -0.72 7.58
N HIS A 42 -7.50 -0.32 6.67
CA HIS A 42 -7.30 -0.41 5.24
C HIS A 42 -6.20 0.56 4.76
N VAL A 43 -4.93 0.22 5.02
CA VAL A 43 -3.76 1.06 4.68
C VAL A 43 -2.76 0.31 3.80
N GLU A 44 -2.02 1.06 2.98
CA GLU A 44 -0.94 0.56 2.12
C GLU A 44 0.32 1.42 2.26
N LEU A 45 1.50 0.81 2.14
CA LEU A 45 2.77 1.53 2.09
C LEU A 45 3.16 1.84 0.64
N LEU A 46 3.13 3.11 0.25
CA LEU A 46 3.52 3.58 -1.09
C LEU A 46 4.63 4.63 -0.98
N HIS A 47 5.80 4.34 -1.55
CA HIS A 47 6.97 5.24 -1.52
C HIS A 47 7.35 5.72 -0.10
N GLY A 48 7.20 4.83 0.87
CA GLY A 48 7.47 5.09 2.28
C GLY A 48 6.32 5.81 3.00
N TRP A 49 5.21 6.13 2.35
CA TRP A 49 4.03 6.73 2.98
C TRP A 49 2.97 5.69 3.25
N VAL A 50 2.43 5.70 4.47
CA VAL A 50 1.22 4.95 4.80
C VAL A 50 0.01 5.75 4.30
N VAL A 51 -0.75 5.18 3.39
CA VAL A 51 -1.93 5.80 2.77
C VAL A 51 -3.15 4.93 2.97
N ASN A 52 -4.34 5.55 3.03
CA ASN A 52 -5.59 4.79 3.05
C ASN A 52 -5.81 4.11 1.70
N LYS A 53 -6.09 2.82 1.76
CA LYS A 53 -6.57 2.03 0.64
C LYS A 53 -7.98 2.47 0.30
N VAL A 54 -8.21 2.77 -0.97
CA VAL A 54 -9.56 3.09 -1.45
C VAL A 54 -10.50 1.88 -1.26
N THR A 55 -11.71 2.14 -0.79
CA THR A 55 -12.74 1.11 -0.68
C THR A 55 -13.17 0.64 -2.06
N LYS A 56 -13.36 -0.67 -2.22
CA LYS A 56 -13.72 -1.30 -3.50
C LYS A 56 -15.24 -1.28 -3.66
N ASN A 57 -15.73 -0.73 -4.76
CA ASN A 57 -17.16 -0.83 -5.10
C ASN A 57 -17.53 -2.24 -5.60
N GLN A 58 -18.83 -2.53 -5.69
CA GLN A 58 -19.31 -3.86 -6.06
C GLN A 58 -18.75 -4.38 -7.40
N PRO A 59 -18.72 -3.58 -8.50
CA PRO A 59 -18.10 -4.02 -9.75
C PRO A 59 -16.63 -4.39 -9.61
N HIS A 60 -15.85 -3.63 -8.82
CA HIS A 60 -14.45 -3.93 -8.56
C HIS A 60 -14.28 -5.26 -7.83
N VAL A 61 -15.11 -5.51 -6.80
CA VAL A 61 -15.08 -6.77 -6.04
C VAL A 61 -15.39 -7.95 -6.94
N THR A 62 -16.50 -7.88 -7.71
CA THR A 62 -16.92 -8.96 -8.61
C THR A 62 -15.86 -9.27 -9.67
N THR A 63 -15.30 -8.24 -10.30
CA THR A 63 -14.28 -8.42 -11.35
C THR A 63 -13.02 -9.07 -10.79
N SER A 64 -12.57 -8.63 -9.61
CA SER A 64 -11.42 -9.21 -8.92
C SER A 64 -11.64 -10.68 -8.59
N ALA A 65 -12.83 -11.06 -8.11
CA ALA A 65 -13.16 -12.44 -7.76
C ALA A 65 -13.21 -13.37 -8.99
N LEU A 66 -13.81 -12.92 -10.09
CA LEU A 66 -13.87 -13.69 -11.34
C LEU A 66 -12.48 -13.91 -11.94
N LEU A 67 -11.64 -12.88 -11.91
CA LEU A 67 -10.25 -12.97 -12.37
C LEU A 67 -9.45 -13.92 -11.49
N ALA A 68 -9.53 -13.79 -10.17
CA ALA A 68 -8.84 -14.68 -9.24
C ALA A 68 -9.21 -16.15 -9.49
N GLY A 69 -10.50 -16.47 -9.58
CA GLY A 69 -10.95 -17.84 -9.86
C GLY A 69 -10.48 -18.36 -11.21
N THR A 70 -10.40 -17.50 -12.23
CA THR A 70 -9.89 -17.88 -13.56
C THR A 70 -8.40 -18.13 -13.53
N PHE A 71 -7.63 -17.26 -12.87
CA PHE A 71 -6.19 -17.40 -12.76
C PHE A 71 -5.80 -18.61 -11.92
N SER A 72 -6.49 -18.91 -10.82
CA SER A 72 -6.23 -20.12 -10.03
C SER A 72 -6.42 -21.42 -10.83
N ARG A 73 -7.22 -21.41 -11.91
CA ARG A 73 -7.40 -22.58 -12.80
C ARG A 73 -6.34 -22.66 -13.90
N LEU A 74 -5.77 -21.52 -14.31
CA LEU A 74 -4.82 -21.43 -15.43
C LEU A 74 -3.36 -21.41 -14.98
N LEU A 75 -3.09 -20.88 -13.79
CA LEU A 75 -1.75 -20.77 -13.27
C LEU A 75 -1.26 -22.14 -12.74
N PRO A 76 0.02 -22.50 -12.99
CA PRO A 76 0.66 -23.65 -12.38
C PRO A 76 0.51 -23.65 -10.86
N ALA A 77 0.40 -24.84 -10.26
CA ALA A 77 0.26 -24.98 -8.80
C ALA A 77 1.41 -24.32 -8.00
N CYS A 78 2.61 -24.22 -8.58
CA CYS A 78 3.76 -23.53 -7.96
C CYS A 78 3.62 -22.00 -7.89
N LEU A 79 2.63 -21.42 -8.59
CA LEU A 79 2.34 -19.97 -8.59
C LEU A 79 1.04 -19.62 -7.85
N ASN A 80 0.36 -20.61 -7.24
CA ASN A 80 -0.85 -20.38 -6.46
C ASN A 80 -0.54 -20.65 -4.97
N PRO A 81 -0.19 -19.61 -4.18
CA PRO A 81 -0.04 -19.79 -2.75
C PRO A 81 -1.41 -20.15 -2.15
N THR A 82 -1.52 -21.39 -1.67
CA THR A 82 -2.69 -21.92 -0.93
C THR A 82 -2.94 -21.16 0.35
#